data_AF-A0A0L9VNC0-F1
#
_entry.id   AF-A0A0L9VNC0-F1
#
_cell.length_a   1.000
_cell.length_b   1.000
_cell.length_c   1.000
_cell.angle_alpha   90.00
_cell.angle_beta   90.00
_cell.angle_gamma   90.00
#
_symmetry.space_group_name_H-M   'P 1'
#
loop_
_entity.id
_entity.type
_entity.pdbx_description
1 polymer ?
#
loop_
_entity_poly.entity_id
_entity_poly.type
_entity_poly.pdbx_seq_one_letter_code
_entity_poly.pdbx_strand_id
1 'polypeptide(L)'
;MGFERNQLVESLANRIQNKGTVTYYLLLDNRFRVSSGYLGAEFQETMDSGFNRIHSSEVPSPVVGHQSTGYMDYQGVGMRQQFPAERKWALGLQSRAQPREIMTEVLKALQELNVCWKKIGHYNMKCRWVASIPSHHEGMINNSVHSNHYFGNDSSIVEDEAVSKSNVVKFEVQLYKAREEKYLLDLQRVQGPQFLFLDLCAAFLSQLRVL
;
A
#
# COMPACT_ATOMS: atom_id res chain seq x y z
N MET A 1 -21.79 19.02 22.95
CA MET A 1 -20.63 18.32 23.55
C MET A 1 -20.58 18.46 25.08
N GLY A 2 -21.06 19.56 25.68
CA GLY A 2 -21.35 19.59 27.12
C GLY A 2 -20.13 19.64 28.06
N PHE A 3 -18.94 19.96 27.55
CA PHE A 3 -17.74 20.11 28.37
C PHE A 3 -17.74 21.48 29.07
N GLU A 4 -17.39 21.48 30.36
CA GLU A 4 -17.15 22.72 31.11
C GLU A 4 -15.85 23.37 30.59
N ARG A 5 -15.91 24.69 30.34
CA ARG A 5 -14.86 25.43 29.64
C ARG A 5 -13.56 25.50 30.45
N ASN A 6 -13.66 25.81 31.75
CA ASN A 6 -12.48 26.03 32.58
C ASN A 6 -11.73 24.71 32.81
N GLN A 7 -12.47 23.63 33.11
CA GLN A 7 -11.92 22.28 33.22
C GLN A 7 -11.26 21.81 31.93
N LEU A 8 -11.86 22.11 30.76
CA LEU A 8 -11.27 21.75 29.48
C LEU A 8 -9.98 22.54 29.21
N VAL A 9 -9.97 23.86 29.45
CA VAL A 9 -8.80 24.70 29.28
C VAL A 9 -7.66 24.26 30.19
N GLU A 10 -7.95 23.98 31.46
CA GLU A 10 -6.98 23.45 32.42
C GLU A 10 -6.44 22.08 31.98
N SER A 11 -7.33 21.19 31.52
CA SER A 11 -6.93 19.88 31.01
C SER A 11 -6.02 19.99 29.79
N LEU A 12 -6.27 20.94 28.90
CA LEU A 12 -5.44 21.22 27.73
C LEU A 12 -4.08 21.80 28.14
N ALA A 13 -4.06 22.76 29.07
CA ALA A 13 -2.83 23.37 29.58
C ALA A 13 -1.91 22.32 30.25
N ASN A 14 -2.51 21.41 31.03
CA ASN A 14 -1.81 20.37 31.76
C ASN A 14 -1.58 19.08 30.93
N ARG A 15 -1.93 19.06 29.64
CA ARG A 15 -1.80 17.89 28.74
C ARG A 15 -2.46 16.61 29.27
N ILE A 16 -3.56 16.74 29.99
CA ILE A 16 -4.30 15.62 30.57
C ILE A 16 -5.07 14.88 29.46
N GLN A 17 -4.93 13.56 29.38
CA GLN A 17 -5.73 12.74 28.46
C GLN A 17 -7.10 12.42 29.08
N ASN A 18 -8.14 13.11 28.62
CA ASN A 18 -9.52 12.86 29.04
C ASN A 18 -10.48 13.04 27.86
N LYS A 19 -11.77 12.74 28.07
CA LYS A 19 -12.79 12.82 27.01
C LYS A 19 -12.84 14.20 26.35
N GLY A 20 -12.64 15.27 27.14
CA GLY A 20 -12.66 16.64 26.65
C GLY A 20 -11.48 16.96 25.75
N THR A 21 -10.25 16.67 26.19
CA THR A 21 -9.03 16.94 25.41
C THR A 21 -8.96 16.08 24.15
N VAL A 22 -9.35 14.81 24.22
CA VAL A 22 -9.45 13.94 23.05
C VAL A 22 -10.47 14.50 22.05
N THR A 23 -11.65 14.92 22.51
CA THR A 23 -12.67 15.51 21.62
C THR A 23 -12.18 16.82 21.00
N TYR A 24 -11.48 17.66 21.77
CA TYR A 24 -10.89 18.90 21.27
C TYR A 24 -9.89 18.62 20.15
N TYR A 25 -8.91 17.75 20.36
CA TYR A 25 -7.90 17.44 19.34
C TYR A 25 -8.48 16.76 18.09
N LEU A 26 -9.46 15.86 18.25
CA LEU A 26 -10.15 15.27 17.10
C LEU A 26 -10.89 16.31 16.24
N LEU A 27 -11.57 17.27 16.87
CA LEU A 27 -12.23 18.36 16.16
C LEU A 27 -11.23 19.33 15.53
N LEU A 28 -10.11 19.58 16.21
CA LEU A 28 -9.03 20.42 15.73
C LEU A 28 -8.42 19.81 14.46
N ASP A 29 -8.00 18.55 14.51
CA ASP A 29 -7.43 17.81 13.38
C ASP A 29 -8.41 17.74 12.21
N ASN A 30 -9.70 17.54 12.48
CA ASN A 30 -10.71 17.52 11.43
C ASN A 30 -10.80 18.87 10.68
N ARG A 31 -10.80 20.00 11.41
CA ARG A 31 -10.84 21.33 10.79
C ARG A 31 -9.61 21.61 9.92
N PHE A 32 -8.43 21.18 10.34
CA PHE A 32 -7.20 21.42 9.58
C PHE A 32 -6.99 20.42 8.43
N ARG A 33 -7.60 19.23 8.48
CA ARG A 33 -7.58 18.27 7.37
C ARG A 33 -8.49 18.65 6.19
N VAL A 34 -9.51 19.48 6.40
CA VAL A 34 -10.52 19.81 5.36
C VAL A 34 -9.99 20.77 4.28
N SER A 35 -8.84 21.42 4.47
CA SER A 35 -8.31 22.37 3.47
C SER A 35 -6.88 22.10 2.97
N SER A 36 -6.15 21.15 3.55
CA SER A 36 -4.85 20.77 3.04
C SER A 36 -4.49 19.37 3.49
N GLY A 37 -4.79 18.38 2.65
CA GLY A 37 -4.04 17.13 2.70
C GLY A 37 -2.56 17.44 2.44
N TYR A 38 -1.68 16.66 3.04
CA TYR A 38 -0.20 16.72 3.01
C TYR A 38 0.45 16.71 1.59
N LEU A 39 -0.32 16.98 0.54
CA LEU A 39 0.04 16.99 -0.88
C LEU A 39 -0.43 18.25 -1.62
N GLY A 40 -1.16 19.17 -0.97
CA GLY A 40 -1.73 20.35 -1.63
C GLY A 40 -0.81 21.58 -1.71
N ALA A 41 0.21 21.66 -0.85
CA ALA A 41 1.07 22.85 -0.76
C ALA A 41 2.21 22.89 -1.79
N GLU A 42 2.53 21.79 -2.47
CA GLU A 42 3.72 21.71 -3.35
C GLU A 42 3.41 21.65 -4.86
N PHE A 43 2.15 21.80 -5.27
CA PHE A 43 1.78 21.66 -6.70
C PHE A 43 1.27 22.94 -7.38
N GLN A 44 1.24 24.09 -6.69
CA GLN A 44 0.71 25.34 -7.25
C GLN A 44 1.81 26.36 -7.65
N GLU A 45 3.09 26.09 -7.40
CA GLU A 45 4.15 27.10 -7.57
C GLU A 45 4.92 27.03 -8.92
N THR A 46 4.44 26.30 -9.94
CA THR A 46 5.23 26.15 -11.20
C THR A 46 4.44 26.32 -12.51
N MET A 47 3.19 26.82 -12.49
CA MET A 47 2.47 27.11 -13.75
C MET A 47 2.27 28.61 -14.05
N ASP A 48 2.63 29.50 -13.12
CA ASP A 48 2.45 30.95 -13.31
C ASP A 48 3.79 31.67 -13.54
N SER A 49 4.49 31.31 -14.62
CA SER A 49 5.67 32.07 -15.08
C SER A 49 5.95 31.88 -16.57
N GLY A 50 5.29 32.70 -17.39
CA GLY A 50 5.80 33.10 -18.71
C GLY A 50 5.16 32.39 -19.91
N PHE A 51 4.19 33.02 -20.57
CA PHE A 51 4.45 33.86 -21.74
C PHE A 51 3.15 34.53 -22.22
N ASN A 52 3.30 35.80 -22.60
CA ASN A 52 2.26 36.74 -22.98
C ASN A 52 1.47 36.35 -24.25
N ARG A 53 0.16 36.67 -24.23
CA ARG A 53 -0.54 37.53 -25.21
C ARG A 53 -0.45 37.12 -26.70
N ILE A 54 -1.60 36.77 -27.30
CA ILE A 54 -2.26 37.52 -28.39
C ILE A 54 -3.44 36.70 -28.98
N HIS A 55 -4.59 37.37 -29.03
CA HIS A 55 -5.76 37.18 -29.90
C HIS A 55 -6.90 36.21 -29.56
N SER A 56 -8.06 36.84 -29.34
CA SER A 56 -9.43 36.33 -29.44
C SER A 56 -9.72 35.56 -30.73
N SER A 57 -10.56 34.52 -30.65
CA SER A 57 -11.96 34.61 -31.12
C SER A 57 -12.73 33.29 -30.94
N GLU A 58 -14.00 33.46 -30.64
CA GLU A 58 -15.06 32.46 -30.40
C GLU A 58 -15.58 31.80 -31.71
N VAL A 59 -15.74 30.45 -31.70
CA VAL A 59 -16.93 29.61 -32.08
C VAL A 59 -17.49 29.70 -33.56
N PRO A 60 -18.27 28.74 -34.15
CA PRO A 60 -18.22 27.26 -34.29
C PRO A 60 -18.40 26.69 -35.75
N SER A 61 -18.00 25.42 -35.97
CA SER A 61 -18.59 24.34 -36.82
C SER A 61 -18.92 24.56 -38.34
N PRO A 62 -19.41 23.52 -39.06
CA PRO A 62 -18.68 22.46 -39.79
C PRO A 62 -18.91 22.53 -41.33
N VAL A 63 -18.47 21.52 -42.11
CA VAL A 63 -19.00 21.04 -43.42
C VAL A 63 -17.94 20.83 -44.54
N VAL A 64 -17.79 19.54 -44.91
CA VAL A 64 -17.53 18.96 -46.24
C VAL A 64 -16.20 19.24 -46.95
N GLY A 65 -15.53 18.15 -47.38
CA GLY A 65 -14.59 18.19 -48.48
C GLY A 65 -13.68 16.96 -48.59
N HIS A 66 -14.08 16.01 -49.42
CA HIS A 66 -13.24 14.92 -49.95
C HIS A 66 -11.90 15.44 -50.52
N GLN A 67 -10.78 14.74 -50.24
CA GLN A 67 -9.92 14.09 -51.26
C GLN A 67 -8.63 13.52 -50.66
N SER A 68 -8.40 12.25 -50.97
CA SER A 68 -7.15 11.52 -50.77
C SER A 68 -6.08 11.93 -51.81
N THR A 69 -4.81 11.69 -51.46
CA THR A 69 -3.71 11.18 -52.33
C THR A 69 -2.48 12.10 -52.45
N GLY A 70 -1.32 11.58 -52.00
CA GLY A 70 -0.06 11.69 -52.74
C GLY A 70 1.21 12.10 -51.98
N TYR A 71 2.15 11.16 -51.82
CA TYR A 71 3.63 11.31 -51.79
C TYR A 71 4.25 12.17 -50.65
N MET A 72 5.33 11.84 -49.93
CA MET A 72 6.48 10.94 -50.13
C MET A 72 6.96 10.32 -48.81
N ASP A 73 7.56 9.14 -48.96
CA ASP A 73 8.42 8.45 -48.03
C ASP A 73 9.63 9.33 -47.63
N TYR A 74 9.82 9.52 -46.32
CA TYR A 74 11.11 9.87 -45.74
C TYR A 74 11.30 9.01 -44.51
N GLN A 75 12.32 8.17 -44.56
CA GLN A 75 12.89 7.43 -43.46
C GLN A 75 13.33 8.40 -42.35
N GLY A 76 12.40 8.77 -41.49
CA GLY A 76 12.71 9.25 -40.15
C GLY A 76 12.77 8.03 -39.26
N VAL A 77 13.99 7.57 -38.96
CA VAL A 77 14.25 6.70 -37.80
C VAL A 77 13.84 7.51 -36.58
N GLY A 78 12.54 7.48 -36.29
CA GLY A 78 11.95 8.04 -35.10
C GLY A 78 12.52 7.23 -33.95
N MET A 79 13.59 7.76 -33.38
CA MET A 79 13.97 7.48 -32.00
C MET A 79 12.69 7.57 -31.19
N ARG A 80 12.06 6.44 -30.93
CA ARG A 80 11.13 6.31 -29.80
C ARG A 80 12.00 6.68 -28.62
N GLN A 81 11.97 7.97 -28.25
CA GLN A 81 12.31 8.40 -26.92
C GLN A 81 11.30 7.67 -26.04
N GLN A 82 11.68 6.47 -25.62
CA GLN A 82 11.05 5.75 -24.54
C GLN A 82 11.36 6.59 -23.30
N PHE A 83 10.66 7.72 -23.16
CA PHE A 83 10.52 8.36 -21.87
C PHE A 83 10.08 7.25 -20.92
N PRO A 84 10.81 7.02 -19.80
CA PRO A 84 10.32 6.11 -18.78
C PRO A 84 8.93 6.62 -18.42
N ALA A 85 7.89 5.84 -18.73
CA ALA A 85 6.54 6.20 -18.35
C ALA A 85 6.59 6.50 -16.85
N GLU A 86 6.31 7.75 -16.47
CA GLU A 86 6.30 8.17 -15.07
C GLU A 86 5.46 7.15 -14.30
N ARG A 87 6.12 6.38 -13.43
CA ARG A 87 5.47 5.32 -12.68
C ARG A 87 4.67 5.97 -11.58
N LYS A 88 3.40 6.24 -11.87
CA LYS A 88 2.43 6.66 -10.88
C LYS A 88 2.18 5.50 -9.93
N TRP A 89 2.40 5.72 -8.65
CA TRP A 89 2.04 4.75 -7.61
C TRP A 89 0.53 4.57 -7.60
N ALA A 90 0.08 3.33 -7.41
CA ALA A 90 -1.32 2.99 -7.23
C ALA A 90 -1.52 2.27 -5.90
N LEU A 91 -2.68 2.47 -5.27
CA LEU A 91 -3.12 1.68 -4.14
C LEU A 91 -3.66 0.34 -4.66
N GLY A 92 -3.25 -0.76 -4.05
CA GLY A 92 -3.77 -2.11 -4.31
C GLY A 92 -3.70 -2.56 -5.77
N LEU A 93 -4.56 -3.52 -6.12
CA LEU A 93 -4.72 -4.04 -7.48
C LEU A 93 -6.12 -3.79 -8.00
N GLN A 94 -6.23 -3.25 -9.21
CA GLN A 94 -7.50 -3.03 -9.87
C GLN A 94 -7.85 -4.18 -10.79
N SER A 95 -9.11 -4.62 -10.75
CA SER A 95 -9.64 -5.69 -11.59
C SER A 95 -11.03 -5.32 -12.10
N ARG A 96 -11.38 -5.84 -13.28
CA ARG A 96 -12.75 -5.78 -13.83
C ARG A 96 -13.48 -7.13 -13.72
N ALA A 97 -12.84 -8.16 -13.18
CA ALA A 97 -13.44 -9.47 -13.00
C ALA A 97 -14.57 -9.44 -11.97
N GLN A 98 -15.42 -10.47 -11.98
CA GLN A 98 -16.50 -10.55 -11.00
C GLN A 98 -15.92 -10.75 -9.59
N PRO A 99 -16.49 -10.15 -8.53
CA PRO A 99 -15.96 -10.27 -7.15
C PRO A 99 -15.72 -11.72 -6.70
N ARG A 100 -16.59 -12.64 -7.13
CA ARG A 100 -16.46 -14.07 -6.84
C ARG A 100 -15.20 -14.67 -7.46
N GLU A 101 -14.90 -14.32 -8.71
CA GLU A 101 -13.70 -14.79 -9.42
C GLU A 101 -12.45 -14.21 -8.77
N ILE A 102 -12.46 -12.90 -8.47
CA ILE A 102 -11.37 -12.22 -7.77
C ILE A 102 -11.06 -12.93 -6.45
N MET A 103 -12.07 -13.15 -5.61
CA MET A 103 -11.89 -13.82 -4.33
C MET A 103 -11.43 -15.27 -4.48
N THR A 104 -11.80 -15.95 -5.57
CA THR A 104 -11.34 -17.31 -5.84
C THR A 104 -9.84 -17.34 -6.11
N GLU A 105 -9.33 -16.42 -6.93
CA GLU A 105 -7.90 -16.29 -7.19
C GLU A 105 -7.12 -15.84 -5.94
N VAL A 106 -7.67 -14.93 -5.15
CA VAL A 106 -7.09 -14.54 -3.86
C VAL A 106 -6.94 -15.75 -2.94
N LEU A 107 -7.99 -16.56 -2.78
CA LEU A 107 -7.96 -17.74 -1.91
C LEU A 107 -6.96 -18.80 -2.40
N LYS A 108 -6.84 -19.00 -3.71
CA LYS A 108 -5.82 -19.88 -4.30
C LYS A 108 -4.40 -19.37 -3.99
N ALA A 109 -4.14 -18.08 -4.22
CA ALA A 109 -2.84 -17.48 -3.94
C ALA A 109 -2.47 -17.58 -2.44
N LEU A 110 -3.43 -17.33 -1.54
CA LEU A 110 -3.22 -17.51 -0.11
C LEU A 110 -2.87 -18.97 0.24
N GLN A 111 -3.54 -19.94 -0.39
CA GLN A 111 -3.27 -21.36 -0.20
C GLN A 111 -1.87 -21.75 -0.68
N GLU A 112 -1.48 -21.33 -1.89
CA GLU A 112 -0.16 -21.61 -2.47
C GLU A 112 0.99 -21.03 -1.64
N LEU A 113 0.76 -19.90 -0.97
CA LEU A 113 1.73 -19.25 -0.09
C LEU A 113 1.71 -19.76 1.36
N ASN A 114 0.92 -20.78 1.67
CA ASN A 114 0.72 -21.32 3.02
C ASN A 114 0.31 -20.23 4.04
N VAL A 115 -0.48 -19.25 3.60
CA VAL A 115 -1.06 -18.24 4.47
C VAL A 115 -2.25 -18.85 5.19
N CYS A 116 -2.40 -18.62 6.49
CA CYS A 116 -3.64 -18.93 7.19
C CYS A 116 -4.57 -17.72 7.17
N TRP A 117 -5.86 -17.90 6.93
CA TRP A 117 -6.82 -16.78 6.91
C TRP A 117 -8.12 -17.10 7.66
N LYS A 118 -8.80 -16.03 8.10
CA LYS A 118 -10.17 -16.07 8.60
C LYS A 118 -11.01 -15.00 7.94
N LYS A 119 -12.24 -15.34 7.60
CA LYS A 119 -13.23 -14.41 7.04
C LYS A 119 -13.80 -13.52 8.15
N ILE A 120 -13.77 -12.21 7.96
CA ILE A 120 -14.38 -11.21 8.86
C ILE A 120 -15.63 -10.59 8.21
N GLY A 121 -15.67 -10.52 6.87
CA GLY A 121 -16.82 -10.04 6.10
C GLY A 121 -16.89 -10.71 4.73
N HIS A 122 -17.89 -10.39 3.91
CA HIS A 122 -18.07 -11.02 2.59
C HIS A 122 -16.82 -10.93 1.70
N TYR A 123 -16.08 -9.83 1.80
CA TYR A 123 -14.86 -9.57 1.04
C TYR A 123 -13.71 -9.05 1.90
N ASN A 124 -13.72 -9.40 3.19
CA ASN A 124 -12.71 -9.01 4.18
C ASN A 124 -12.16 -10.25 4.87
N MET A 125 -10.84 -10.39 4.88
CA MET A 125 -10.15 -11.50 5.53
C MET A 125 -8.95 -11.00 6.32
N LYS A 126 -8.73 -11.60 7.50
CA LYS A 126 -7.49 -11.44 8.25
C LYS A 126 -6.60 -12.64 8.03
N CYS A 127 -5.36 -12.35 7.69
CA CYS A 127 -4.38 -13.31 7.25
C CYS A 127 -3.18 -13.33 8.20
N ARG A 128 -2.57 -14.49 8.34
CA ARG A 128 -1.32 -14.73 9.07
C ARG A 128 -0.43 -15.58 8.20
N TRP A 129 0.76 -15.05 7.91
CA TRP A 129 1.80 -15.76 7.21
C TRP A 129 2.99 -15.98 8.13
N VAL A 130 3.63 -17.14 8.04
CA VAL A 130 4.87 -17.46 8.74
C VAL A 130 5.90 -17.75 7.65
N ALA A 131 6.87 -16.86 7.46
CA ALA A 131 7.94 -17.11 6.52
C ALA A 131 8.82 -18.22 7.08
N SER A 132 8.82 -19.37 6.41
CA SER A 132 9.75 -20.44 6.69
C SER A 132 11.15 -19.92 6.35
N ILE A 133 11.95 -19.63 7.38
CA ILE A 133 13.40 -19.55 7.15
C ILE A 133 13.81 -20.97 6.78
N PRO A 134 14.47 -21.21 5.64
CA PRO A 134 15.17 -22.46 5.42
C PRO A 134 16.34 -22.50 6.40
N SER A 135 16.06 -22.92 7.63
CA SER A 135 17.08 -23.57 8.45
C SER A 135 17.51 -24.78 7.63
N HIS A 136 18.79 -24.84 7.25
CA HIS A 136 19.43 -26.06 6.76
C HIS A 136 19.04 -27.22 7.70
N HIS A 137 18.03 -28.00 7.34
CA HIS A 137 17.76 -29.32 7.88
C HIS A 137 17.77 -30.29 6.71
N GLU A 138 18.97 -30.39 6.13
CA GLU A 138 19.41 -31.62 5.48
C GLU A 138 19.52 -32.68 6.58
N GLY A 139 18.94 -33.85 6.31
CA GLY A 139 18.49 -34.77 7.35
C GLY A 139 19.57 -35.31 8.28
N MET A 140 19.20 -35.49 9.55
CA MET A 140 19.79 -36.53 10.39
C MET A 140 18.70 -37.18 11.24
N ILE A 141 18.41 -38.41 10.83
CA ILE A 141 17.81 -39.50 11.59
C ILE A 141 18.69 -39.86 12.81
N ASN A 142 18.01 -40.20 13.92
CA ASN A 142 18.41 -41.06 15.04
C ASN A 142 18.85 -40.43 16.39
N ASN A 143 17.94 -40.55 17.36
CA ASN A 143 18.08 -40.94 18.77
C ASN A 143 19.44 -40.85 19.52
N SER A 144 19.36 -40.21 20.69
CA SER A 144 19.82 -40.68 22.01
C SER A 144 21.26 -40.41 22.50
N VAL A 145 21.29 -40.03 23.79
CA VAL A 145 22.36 -40.07 24.81
C VAL A 145 23.26 -38.83 24.96
N HIS A 146 23.01 -38.12 26.07
CA HIS A 146 23.95 -37.46 26.98
C HIS A 146 25.44 -37.46 26.60
N SER A 147 26.05 -36.28 26.52
CA SER A 147 27.31 -36.02 27.22
C SER A 147 27.54 -34.52 27.38
N ASN A 148 27.65 -34.08 28.63
CA ASN A 148 28.18 -32.77 29.00
C ASN A 148 29.61 -32.62 28.49
N HIS A 149 29.95 -31.48 27.91
CA HIS A 149 31.31 -30.95 28.04
C HIS A 149 31.29 -29.42 28.11
N TYR A 150 31.76 -28.93 29.26
CA TYR A 150 32.07 -27.55 29.58
C TYR A 150 33.25 -27.05 28.73
N PHE A 151 33.13 -25.84 28.17
CA PHE A 151 34.20 -24.86 27.88
C PHE A 151 33.46 -23.60 27.37
N GLY A 152 33.31 -22.49 28.10
CA GLY A 152 34.31 -21.82 28.92
C GLY A 152 35.07 -20.79 28.09
N ASN A 153 34.39 -19.78 27.52
CA ASN A 153 35.05 -18.53 27.14
C ASN A 153 34.07 -17.34 27.19
N ASP A 154 34.32 -16.46 28.16
CA ASP A 154 33.68 -15.15 28.32
C ASP A 154 33.85 -14.30 27.07
N SER A 155 32.73 -13.77 26.57
CA SER A 155 32.73 -12.49 25.85
C SER A 155 31.44 -11.76 26.19
N SER A 156 31.54 -10.91 27.20
CA SER A 156 30.51 -9.95 27.59
C SER A 156 30.41 -8.85 26.53
N ILE A 157 29.54 -9.04 25.54
CA ILE A 157 29.02 -7.95 24.71
C ILE A 157 27.50 -8.09 24.71
N VAL A 158 26.92 -7.27 25.59
CA VAL A 158 25.51 -6.84 25.72
C VAL A 158 24.55 -7.55 24.75
N GLU A 159 23.73 -8.42 25.34
CA GLU A 159 22.49 -8.93 24.76
C GLU A 159 21.60 -7.73 24.37
N ASP A 160 21.71 -7.27 23.14
CA ASP A 160 20.67 -6.45 22.52
C ASP A 160 19.43 -7.32 22.42
N GLU A 161 18.33 -6.78 22.94
CA GLU A 161 17.08 -7.46 23.22
C GLU A 161 16.77 -8.51 22.16
N ALA A 162 16.57 -9.75 22.61
CA ALA A 162 15.98 -10.81 21.81
C ALA A 162 14.56 -10.37 21.40
N VAL A 163 14.47 -9.49 20.41
CA VAL A 163 13.35 -9.39 19.50
C VAL A 163 13.25 -10.80 18.98
N SER A 164 12.33 -11.57 19.54
CA SER A 164 11.84 -12.79 18.91
C SER A 164 11.49 -12.36 17.49
N LYS A 165 12.41 -12.59 16.53
CA LYS A 165 12.23 -12.31 15.11
C LYS A 165 11.21 -13.33 14.63
N SER A 166 9.98 -13.16 15.09
CA SER A 166 8.86 -13.92 14.62
C SER A 166 8.76 -13.49 13.16
N ASN A 167 9.08 -14.39 12.24
CA ASN A 167 8.91 -14.19 10.81
C ASN A 167 7.42 -14.28 10.45
N VAL A 168 6.60 -13.64 11.28
CA VAL A 168 5.16 -13.72 11.27
C VAL A 168 4.65 -12.37 10.82
N VAL A 169 3.90 -12.38 9.74
CA VAL A 169 3.23 -11.20 9.21
C VAL A 169 1.73 -11.41 9.37
N LYS A 170 1.06 -10.45 10.00
CA LYS A 170 -0.40 -10.37 10.01
C LYS A 170 -0.83 -9.23 9.11
N PHE A 171 -1.77 -9.50 8.23
CA PHE A 171 -2.27 -8.52 7.27
C PHE A 171 -3.76 -8.74 7.03
N GLU A 172 -4.40 -7.75 6.45
CA GLU A 172 -5.80 -7.76 6.07
C GLU A 172 -5.90 -7.68 4.55
N VAL A 173 -6.78 -8.50 3.98
CA VAL A 173 -7.14 -8.47 2.56
C VAL A 173 -8.56 -7.98 2.45
N GLN A 174 -8.76 -6.95 1.63
CA GLN A 174 -10.06 -6.32 1.45
C GLN A 174 -10.32 -6.03 -0.03
N LEU A 175 -11.46 -6.48 -0.53
CA LEU A 175 -11.94 -6.08 -1.86
C LEU A 175 -12.93 -4.92 -1.72
N TYR A 176 -12.67 -3.83 -2.43
CA TYR A 176 -13.55 -2.66 -2.50
C TYR A 176 -14.19 -2.57 -3.89
N LYS A 177 -15.43 -2.08 -3.94
CA LYS A 177 -16.04 -1.64 -5.20
C LYS A 177 -15.55 -0.22 -5.51
N ALA A 178 -14.85 -0.05 -6.62
CA ALA A 178 -14.45 1.24 -7.16
C ALA A 178 -15.49 1.77 -8.16
N ARG A 179 -15.20 2.92 -8.79
CA ARG A 179 -16.05 3.49 -9.85
C ARG A 179 -16.01 2.60 -11.11
N GLU A 180 -17.02 2.72 -11.96
CA GLU A 180 -17.08 2.04 -13.28
C GLU A 180 -17.06 0.51 -13.20
N GLU A 181 -17.70 -0.09 -12.19
CA GLU A 181 -17.71 -1.56 -11.97
C GLU A 181 -16.32 -2.20 -11.88
N LYS A 182 -15.31 -1.43 -11.47
CA LYS A 182 -13.99 -1.93 -11.13
C LYS A 182 -13.95 -2.32 -9.66
N TYR A 183 -13.11 -3.29 -9.34
CA TYR A 183 -12.83 -3.69 -7.96
C TYR A 183 -11.37 -3.40 -7.63
N LEU A 184 -11.12 -3.03 -6.38
CA LEU A 184 -9.80 -2.77 -5.84
C LEU A 184 -9.49 -3.77 -4.73
N LEU A 185 -8.49 -4.60 -4.93
CA LEU A 185 -7.94 -5.50 -3.92
C LEU A 185 -6.84 -4.78 -3.14
N ASP A 186 -7.05 -4.58 -1.85
CA ASP A 186 -6.09 -3.96 -0.94
C ASP A 186 -5.49 -4.98 0.03
N LEU A 187 -4.21 -4.78 0.35
CA LEU A 187 -3.44 -5.57 1.32
C LEU A 187 -2.86 -4.63 2.36
N GLN A 188 -3.37 -4.72 3.59
CA GLN A 188 -2.95 -3.85 4.69
C GLN A 188 -2.16 -4.63 5.73
N ARG A 189 -0.89 -4.26 5.97
CA ARG A 189 -0.11 -4.81 7.07
C ARG A 189 -0.72 -4.40 8.42
N VAL A 190 -0.99 -5.37 9.28
CA VAL A 190 -1.49 -5.17 10.65
C VAL A 190 -0.36 -5.32 11.66
N GLN A 191 0.48 -6.35 11.50
CA GLN A 191 1.62 -6.64 12.39
C GLN A 191 2.73 -7.36 11.63
N GLY A 192 3.97 -7.22 12.11
CA GLY A 192 5.14 -7.93 11.59
C GLY A 192 6.08 -7.04 10.77
N PRO A 193 7.25 -7.57 10.35
CA PRO A 193 8.27 -6.79 9.66
C PRO A 193 7.79 -6.25 8.31
N GLN A 194 8.13 -4.99 7.99
CA GLN A 194 7.69 -4.32 6.77
C GLN A 194 8.25 -4.97 5.50
N PHE A 195 9.54 -5.30 5.48
CA PHE A 195 10.17 -5.91 4.31
C PHE A 195 9.61 -7.31 4.03
N LEU A 196 9.42 -8.14 5.06
CA LEU A 196 8.76 -9.45 4.90
C LEU A 196 7.34 -9.31 4.35
N PHE A 197 6.61 -8.26 4.74
CA PHE A 197 5.29 -7.99 4.16
C PHE A 197 5.39 -7.59 2.68
N LEU A 198 6.39 -6.82 2.28
CA LEU A 198 6.61 -6.46 0.88
C LEU A 198 6.99 -7.69 0.04
N ASP A 199 7.84 -8.58 0.58
CA ASP A 199 8.20 -9.85 -0.06
C ASP A 199 6.96 -10.73 -0.24
N LEU A 200 6.12 -10.81 0.80
CA LEU A 200 4.83 -11.50 0.73
C LEU A 200 3.91 -10.89 -0.33
N CYS A 201 3.82 -9.56 -0.41
CA CYS A 201 3.03 -8.88 -1.44
C CYS A 201 3.54 -9.25 -2.82
N ALA A 202 4.85 -9.18 -3.07
CA ALA A 202 5.42 -9.56 -4.36
C ALA A 202 5.11 -11.03 -4.72
N ALA A 203 5.29 -11.95 -3.77
CA ALA A 203 4.95 -13.36 -3.95
C ALA A 203 3.45 -13.55 -4.23
N PHE A 204 2.58 -12.88 -3.47
CA PHE A 204 1.13 -12.92 -3.65
C PHE A 204 0.71 -12.41 -5.03
N LEU A 205 1.27 -11.29 -5.47
CA LEU A 205 1.04 -10.74 -6.81
C LEU A 205 1.47 -11.70 -7.91
N SER A 206 2.58 -12.43 -7.72
CA SER A 206 3.05 -13.42 -8.70
C SER A 206 2.12 -14.64 -8.85
N GLN A 207 1.33 -14.96 -7.80
CA GLN A 207 0.38 -16.08 -7.83
C GLN A 207 -1.01 -15.70 -8.37
N LEU A 208 -1.34 -14.41 -8.44
CA LEU A 208 -2.61 -13.97 -9.01
C LEU A 208 -2.59 -14.18 -10.53
N ARG A 209 -3.25 -15.24 -10.99
CA ARG A 209 -3.36 -15.57 -12.41
C ARG A 209 -4.44 -14.70 -13.06
N VAL A 210 -4.03 -13.48 -13.42
CA VAL A 210 -4.76 -12.48 -14.21
C VAL A 210 -6.13 -12.10 -13.61
N LEU A 211 -6.11 -11.01 -12.84
CA LEU A 211 -7.29 -10.22 -12.46
C LEU A 211 -7.58 -9.13 -13.51
#